data_AF-A0A2A4WYH9-F1
#
_entry.id   AF-A0A2A4WYH9-F1
#
_cell.length_a   1.000
_cell.length_b   1.000
_cell.length_c   1.000
_cell.angle_alpha   90.00
_cell.angle_beta   90.00
_cell.angle_gamma   90.00
#
_symmetry.space_group_name_H-M   'P 1'
#
loop_
_entity.id
_entity.type
_entity.pdbx_description
1 polymer ?
#
loop_
_entity_poly.entity_id
_entity_poly.type
_entity_poly.pdbx_seq_one_letter_code
_entity_poly.pdbx_strand_id
1 'polypeptide(L)'
;MIRNIPQNDAWISHLSGRMNEAKELGLLAGNDELTLPSAVVFCPSGIGDVLNSEVKPNCPIREIQGIEKSPGWVKRDDLFGEAALWICEKYCSSKQVELFCEAGYSEVGDKVLESRQHIIIGEKPFLNQKISKASSEIISQTLRWGRSWRLLGVVADISSNQASEGVNERHLLFICDAFDGDSIIVTEIGS
;
A
#
# COMPACT_ATOMS: atom_id res chain seq x y z
N MET A 1 -13.76 -4.94 -1.22
CA MET A 1 -14.67 -4.22 -0.29
C MET A 1 -13.85 -3.36 0.66
N ILE A 2 -14.27 -2.12 0.97
CA ILE A 2 -13.56 -1.19 1.88
C ILE A 2 -14.13 -1.32 3.31
N ARG A 3 -13.24 -1.45 4.31
CA ARG A 3 -13.58 -1.52 5.73
C ARG A 3 -12.60 -0.70 6.57
N ASN A 4 -13.05 -0.15 7.69
CA ASN A 4 -12.11 0.41 8.68
C ASN A 4 -11.31 -0.72 9.32
N ILE A 5 -10.04 -0.45 9.65
CA ILE A 5 -9.25 -1.46 10.37
C ILE A 5 -9.82 -1.69 11.78
N PRO A 6 -9.75 -2.93 12.30
CA PRO A 6 -10.06 -3.21 13.70
C PRO A 6 -9.15 -2.41 14.63
N GLN A 7 -9.74 -1.79 15.66
CA GLN A 7 -9.01 -1.00 16.66
C GLN A 7 -8.51 -1.90 17.80
N ASN A 8 -7.74 -2.94 17.46
CA ASN A 8 -7.14 -3.84 18.43
C ASN A 8 -5.61 -3.87 18.31
N ASP A 9 -4.94 -4.34 19.36
CA ASP A 9 -3.47 -4.29 19.49
C ASP A 9 -2.73 -4.96 18.32
N ALA A 10 -3.27 -6.03 17.74
CA ALA A 10 -2.61 -6.74 16.66
C ALA A 10 -2.53 -5.89 15.38
N TRP A 11 -3.63 -5.22 15.01
CA TRP A 11 -3.70 -4.35 13.84
C TRP A 11 -2.90 -3.06 14.05
N ILE A 12 -2.99 -2.47 15.24
CA ILE A 12 -2.23 -1.26 15.59
C ILE A 12 -0.73 -1.57 15.58
N SER A 13 -0.31 -2.69 16.18
CA SER A 13 1.10 -3.10 16.19
C SER A 13 1.62 -3.42 14.80
N HIS A 14 0.83 -4.07 13.95
CA HIS A 14 1.20 -4.33 12.56
C HIS A 14 1.41 -3.04 11.78
N LEU A 15 0.41 -2.15 11.78
CA LEU A 15 0.49 -0.91 11.03
C LEU A 15 1.64 -0.01 11.52
N SER A 16 1.83 0.06 12.84
CA SER A 16 2.95 0.79 13.46
C SER A 16 4.31 0.19 13.05
N GLY A 17 4.44 -1.13 13.04
CA GLY A 17 5.64 -1.82 12.57
C GLY A 17 5.96 -1.52 11.11
N ARG A 18 4.94 -1.58 10.23
CA ARG A 18 5.09 -1.26 8.80
C ARG A 18 5.45 0.21 8.57
N MET A 19 4.90 1.13 9.36
CA MET A 19 5.25 2.55 9.27
C MET A 19 6.68 2.82 9.74
N ASN A 20 7.10 2.23 10.85
CA ASN A 20 8.48 2.37 11.34
C ASN A 20 9.48 1.86 10.30
N GLU A 21 9.16 0.75 9.64
CA GLU A 21 9.97 0.25 8.54
C GLU A 21 10.03 1.22 7.36
N ALA A 22 8.91 1.86 7.00
CA ALA A 22 8.93 2.91 5.97
C ALA A 22 9.77 4.13 6.39
N LYS A 23 9.76 4.51 7.67
CA LYS A 23 10.63 5.57 8.21
C LYS A 23 12.11 5.19 8.18
N GLU A 24 12.45 3.98 8.58
CA GLU A 24 13.81 3.45 8.52
C GLU A 24 14.35 3.40 7.09
N LEU A 25 13.47 3.12 6.13
CA LEU A 25 13.77 3.18 4.71
C LEU A 25 13.73 4.61 4.14
N GLY A 26 13.42 5.64 4.92
CA GLY A 26 13.34 7.02 4.42
C GLY A 26 12.18 7.28 3.44
N LEU A 27 11.16 6.43 3.40
CA LEU A 27 9.92 6.66 2.65
C LEU A 27 8.94 7.59 3.38
N LEU A 28 9.14 7.75 4.69
CA LEU A 28 8.35 8.59 5.56
C LEU A 28 9.29 9.45 6.41
N ALA A 29 8.84 10.66 6.74
CA ALA A 29 9.55 11.52 7.65
C ALA A 29 9.45 10.97 9.09
N GLY A 30 10.45 11.26 9.93
CA GLY A 30 10.48 10.79 11.31
C GLY A 30 9.26 11.26 12.13
N ASN A 31 8.76 12.46 11.83
CA ASN A 31 7.61 13.09 12.45
C ASN A 31 6.26 12.73 11.81
N ASP A 32 6.22 11.93 10.74
CA ASP A 32 4.94 11.49 10.17
C ASP A 32 4.21 10.59 11.17
N GLU A 33 2.90 10.79 11.36
CA GLU A 33 2.09 10.01 12.27
C GLU A 33 0.93 9.28 11.56
N LEU A 34 0.56 8.10 12.07
CA LEU A 34 -0.59 7.36 11.57
C LEU A 34 -1.89 8.04 12.00
N THR A 35 -2.77 8.30 11.04
CA THR A 35 -4.16 8.59 11.35
C THR A 35 -4.93 7.27 11.41
N LEU A 36 -4.78 6.50 12.50
CA LEU A 36 -5.46 5.20 12.69
C LEU A 36 -6.99 5.25 12.44
N PRO A 37 -7.72 6.31 12.81
CA PRO A 37 -9.16 6.40 12.51
C PRO A 37 -9.50 6.46 11.02
N SER A 38 -8.55 6.85 10.16
CA SER A 38 -8.74 6.91 8.70
C SER A 38 -8.18 5.70 7.96
N ALA A 39 -7.56 4.75 8.67
CA ALA A 39 -7.01 3.55 8.08
C ALA A 39 -8.11 2.62 7.59
N VAL A 40 -8.07 2.30 6.30
CA VAL A 40 -8.98 1.38 5.64
C VAL A 40 -8.22 0.15 5.15
N VAL A 41 -8.86 -1.01 5.25
CA VAL A 41 -8.42 -2.26 4.63
C VAL A 41 -9.34 -2.59 3.47
N PHE A 42 -8.74 -2.87 2.32
CA PHE A 42 -9.42 -3.46 1.18
C PHE A 42 -9.28 -4.97 1.31
N CYS A 43 -10.40 -5.65 1.49
CA CYS A 43 -10.46 -7.11 1.67
C CYS A 43 -11.54 -7.74 0.77
N PRO A 44 -11.47 -9.06 0.50
CA PRO A 44 -12.56 -9.83 -0.09
C PRO A 44 -13.87 -9.67 0.69
N SER A 45 -15.00 -9.76 0.00
CA SER A 45 -16.34 -9.54 0.57
C SER A 45 -16.66 -10.48 1.75
N GLY A 46 -16.15 -11.71 1.74
CA GLY A 46 -16.36 -12.71 2.80
C GLY A 46 -15.58 -12.48 4.10
N ILE A 47 -14.62 -11.54 4.13
CA ILE A 47 -13.82 -11.26 5.34
C ILE A 47 -14.48 -10.21 6.24
N GLY A 48 -15.43 -9.45 5.71
CA GLY A 48 -16.01 -8.27 6.37
C GLY A 48 -16.55 -8.53 7.78
N ASP A 49 -17.21 -9.68 7.99
CA ASP A 49 -17.88 -9.98 9.26
C ASP A 49 -16.92 -10.56 10.32
N VAL A 50 -15.81 -11.18 9.89
CA VAL A 50 -14.81 -11.84 10.78
C VAL A 50 -13.64 -10.93 11.14
N LEU A 51 -13.47 -9.82 10.41
CA LEU A 51 -12.40 -8.82 10.61
C LEU A 51 -12.33 -8.31 12.06
N ASN A 52 -13.46 -8.16 12.74
CA ASN A 52 -13.53 -7.47 14.03
C ASN A 52 -13.15 -8.33 15.25
N SER A 53 -13.05 -9.65 15.15
CA SER A 53 -12.84 -10.51 16.35
C SER A 53 -11.78 -11.60 16.23
N GLU A 54 -11.41 -12.06 15.02
CA GLU A 54 -10.57 -13.28 14.90
C GLU A 54 -9.37 -13.14 13.96
N VAL A 55 -9.34 -12.09 13.14
CA VAL A 55 -8.36 -11.98 12.06
C VAL A 55 -7.15 -11.17 12.50
N LYS A 56 -5.97 -11.80 12.44
CA LYS A 56 -4.68 -11.15 12.64
C LYS A 56 -4.13 -10.64 11.29
N PRO A 57 -3.48 -9.48 11.24
CA PRO A 57 -2.74 -9.08 10.04
C PRO A 57 -1.62 -10.08 9.72
N ASN A 58 -1.18 -10.13 8.46
CA ASN A 58 -0.20 -11.09 7.92
C ASN A 58 -0.59 -12.56 8.02
N CYS A 59 -1.84 -12.90 8.35
CA CYS A 59 -2.30 -14.27 8.11
C CYS A 59 -2.64 -14.43 6.62
N PRO A 60 -2.26 -15.56 5.99
CA PRO A 60 -2.78 -15.89 4.67
C PRO A 60 -4.31 -15.88 4.67
N ILE A 61 -4.95 -15.27 3.66
CA ILE A 61 -6.43 -15.19 3.60
C ILE A 61 -7.09 -16.58 3.74
N ARG A 62 -6.47 -17.62 3.18
CA ARG A 62 -6.94 -19.02 3.27
C ARG A 62 -7.04 -19.57 4.70
N GLU A 63 -6.36 -18.95 5.66
CA GLU A 63 -6.32 -19.37 7.06
C GLU A 63 -7.42 -18.70 7.90
N ILE A 64 -8.09 -17.68 7.35
CA ILE A 64 -9.21 -16.99 8.00
C ILE A 64 -10.44 -17.92 7.99
N GLN A 65 -11.00 -18.16 9.19
CA GLN A 65 -12.22 -18.94 9.35
C GLN A 65 -13.42 -18.19 8.76
N GLY A 66 -14.38 -18.92 8.18
CA GLY A 66 -15.58 -18.34 7.56
C GLY A 66 -15.48 -18.05 6.05
N ILE A 67 -14.28 -18.15 5.45
CA ILE A 67 -14.14 -18.12 3.98
C ILE A 67 -14.37 -19.52 3.43
N GLU A 68 -15.26 -19.67 2.44
CA GLU A 68 -15.49 -20.94 1.76
C GLU A 68 -14.18 -21.49 1.17
N LYS A 69 -13.70 -22.60 1.76
CA LYS A 69 -12.53 -23.31 1.30
C LYS A 69 -12.94 -24.24 0.17
N SER A 70 -12.98 -23.72 -1.05
CA SER A 70 -13.10 -24.58 -2.23
C SER A 70 -11.83 -25.44 -2.35
N PRO A 71 -11.94 -26.78 -2.44
CA PRO A 71 -10.78 -27.62 -2.71
C PRO A 71 -10.20 -27.25 -4.09
N GLY A 72 -8.94 -26.79 -4.12
CA GLY A 72 -8.25 -26.40 -5.34
C GLY A 72 -7.65 -24.99 -5.30
N TRP A 73 -7.44 -24.40 -6.48
CA TRP A 73 -6.91 -23.04 -6.63
C TRP A 73 -7.98 -22.02 -6.20
N VAL A 74 -7.74 -21.32 -5.09
CA VAL A 74 -8.60 -20.21 -4.64
C VAL A 74 -8.37 -19.02 -5.55
N LYS A 75 -9.43 -18.52 -6.19
CA LYS A 75 -9.38 -17.26 -6.93
C LYS A 75 -9.07 -16.13 -5.94
N ARG A 76 -7.97 -15.42 -6.16
CA ARG A 76 -7.63 -14.21 -5.40
C ARG A 76 -8.45 -13.05 -5.95
N ASP A 77 -9.18 -12.37 -5.07
CA ASP A 77 -9.84 -11.12 -5.43
C ASP A 77 -8.77 -10.05 -5.69
N ASP A 78 -8.94 -9.33 -6.79
CA ASP A 78 -8.02 -8.25 -7.16
C ASP A 78 -8.44 -6.94 -6.49
N LEU A 79 -7.90 -6.72 -5.30
CA LEU A 79 -8.27 -5.58 -4.45
C LEU A 79 -7.50 -4.30 -4.81
N PHE A 80 -6.48 -4.40 -5.67
CA PHE A 80 -5.73 -3.24 -6.15
C PHE A 80 -6.57 -2.34 -7.05
N GLY A 81 -7.61 -2.88 -7.71
CA GLY A 81 -8.55 -2.07 -8.49
C GLY A 81 -9.37 -1.14 -7.61
N GLU A 82 -9.94 -1.67 -6.53
CA GLU A 82 -10.72 -0.89 -5.57
C GLU A 82 -9.87 0.15 -4.83
N ALA A 83 -8.67 -0.24 -4.38
CA ALA A 83 -7.72 0.67 -3.74
C ALA A 83 -7.31 1.81 -4.69
N ALA A 84 -7.05 1.50 -5.96
CA ALA A 84 -6.70 2.49 -6.96
C ALA A 84 -7.85 3.48 -7.25
N LEU A 85 -9.10 3.01 -7.31
CA LEU A 85 -10.26 3.90 -7.45
C LEU A 85 -10.34 4.88 -6.27
N TRP A 86 -10.20 4.38 -5.04
CA TRP A 86 -10.23 5.20 -3.84
C TRP A 86 -9.09 6.23 -3.79
N ILE A 87 -7.87 5.83 -4.16
CA ILE A 87 -6.72 6.74 -4.27
C ILE A 87 -6.99 7.80 -5.35
N CYS A 88 -7.52 7.40 -6.50
CA CYS A 88 -7.88 8.29 -7.61
C CYS A 88 -8.87 9.38 -7.17
N GLU A 89 -9.96 8.98 -6.53
CA GLU A 89 -11.01 9.90 -6.09
C GLU A 89 -10.49 10.97 -5.13
N LYS A 90 -9.59 10.59 -4.22
CA LYS A 90 -9.08 11.50 -3.19
C LYS A 90 -7.91 12.37 -3.63
N TYR A 91 -6.97 11.85 -4.42
CA TYR A 91 -5.66 12.49 -4.59
C TYR A 91 -5.27 12.80 -6.03
N CYS A 92 -5.89 12.20 -7.05
CA CYS A 92 -5.48 12.42 -8.44
C CYS A 92 -5.90 13.78 -9.01
N SER A 93 -6.79 14.51 -8.34
CA SER A 93 -7.17 15.88 -8.73
C SER A 93 -6.10 16.93 -8.38
N SER A 94 -5.15 16.59 -7.51
CA SER A 94 -4.06 17.46 -7.08
C SER A 94 -2.97 17.63 -8.13
N LYS A 95 -2.27 18.78 -8.10
CA LYS A 95 -1.41 19.22 -9.20
C LYS A 95 -0.16 18.37 -9.40
N GLN A 96 0.44 17.81 -8.34
CA GLN A 96 1.66 17.00 -8.41
C GLN A 96 1.70 15.94 -7.30
N VAL A 97 1.14 14.77 -7.59
CA VAL A 97 1.11 13.64 -6.67
C VAL A 97 1.81 12.45 -7.31
N GLU A 98 2.71 11.82 -6.57
CA GLU A 98 3.41 10.60 -6.98
C GLU A 98 3.12 9.46 -6.01
N LEU A 99 3.15 8.24 -6.54
CA LEU A 99 3.08 6.99 -5.81
C LEU A 99 4.47 6.36 -5.82
N PHE A 100 5.00 6.12 -4.63
CA PHE A 100 6.21 5.33 -4.41
C PHE A 100 5.80 3.98 -3.85
N CYS A 101 6.23 2.87 -4.45
CA CYS A 101 5.95 1.54 -3.92
C CYS A 101 7.12 0.57 -4.10
N GLU A 102 7.43 -0.21 -3.06
CA GLU A 102 8.51 -1.21 -3.04
C GLU A 102 8.27 -2.22 -4.17
N ALA A 103 9.29 -2.46 -5.00
CA ALA A 103 9.26 -3.44 -6.08
C ALA A 103 9.94 -4.74 -5.63
N GLY A 104 9.40 -5.38 -4.57
CA GLY A 104 10.11 -6.42 -3.81
C GLY A 104 10.49 -7.70 -4.57
N TYR A 105 9.94 -7.94 -5.77
CA TYR A 105 10.32 -9.07 -6.63
C TYR A 105 11.22 -8.68 -7.81
N SER A 106 11.50 -7.40 -7.99
CA SER A 106 12.35 -6.96 -9.09
C SER A 106 13.78 -6.78 -8.62
N GLU A 107 14.71 -7.52 -9.19
CA GLU A 107 16.14 -7.36 -8.98
C GLU A 107 16.71 -6.29 -9.94
N VAL A 108 17.82 -5.66 -9.57
CA VAL A 108 18.51 -4.69 -10.45
C VAL A 108 18.95 -5.43 -11.74
N GLY A 109 18.42 -5.01 -12.89
CA GLY A 109 18.58 -5.70 -14.18
C GLY A 109 17.33 -6.45 -14.64
N ASP A 110 16.26 -6.46 -13.85
CA ASP A 110 14.96 -6.94 -14.30
C ASP A 110 14.33 -5.96 -15.29
N LYS A 111 13.81 -6.52 -16.39
CA LYS A 111 13.09 -5.77 -17.44
C LYS A 111 11.97 -4.89 -16.88
N VAL A 112 11.39 -5.28 -15.73
CA VAL A 112 10.32 -4.53 -15.08
C VAL A 112 10.83 -3.19 -14.55
N LEU A 113 11.98 -3.17 -13.89
CA LEU A 113 12.61 -1.94 -13.39
C LEU A 113 13.26 -1.14 -14.52
N GLU A 114 13.89 -1.83 -15.49
CA GLU A 114 14.51 -1.16 -16.64
C GLU A 114 13.50 -0.37 -17.48
N SER A 115 12.25 -0.85 -17.56
CA SER A 115 11.21 -0.21 -18.37
C SER A 115 10.38 0.83 -17.60
N ARG A 116 10.71 1.14 -16.34
CA ARG A 116 9.88 1.98 -15.46
C ARG A 116 10.71 2.97 -14.66
N GLN A 117 10.11 4.11 -14.36
CA GLN A 117 10.71 5.06 -13.43
C GLN A 117 10.74 4.42 -12.04
N HIS A 118 11.93 4.40 -11.46
CA HIS A 118 12.17 3.85 -10.14
C HIS A 118 13.30 4.62 -9.45
N ILE A 119 13.32 4.55 -8.13
CA ILE A 119 14.40 5.03 -7.28
C ILE A 119 14.91 3.86 -6.45
N ILE A 120 16.19 3.91 -6.07
CA ILE A 120 16.77 2.95 -5.15
C ILE A 120 16.90 3.65 -3.80
N ILE A 121 16.30 3.06 -2.76
CA ILE A 121 16.46 3.54 -1.39
C ILE A 121 17.10 2.43 -0.56
N GLY A 122 18.28 2.71 -0.01
CA GLY A 122 19.15 1.66 0.53
C GLY A 122 19.54 0.68 -0.58
N GLU A 123 19.12 -0.58 -0.44
CA GLU A 123 19.32 -1.65 -1.43
C GLU A 123 18.02 -2.05 -2.15
N LYS A 124 16.94 -1.28 -1.94
CA LYS A 124 15.60 -1.66 -2.39
C LYS A 124 15.09 -0.78 -3.52
N PRO A 125 14.56 -1.37 -4.60
CA PRO A 125 13.93 -0.61 -5.66
C PRO A 125 12.51 -0.20 -5.28
N PHE A 126 12.17 1.04 -5.59
CA PHE A 126 10.83 1.61 -5.46
C PHE A 126 10.39 2.12 -6.82
N LEU A 127 9.25 1.63 -7.31
CA LEU A 127 8.60 2.24 -8.46
C LEU A 127 8.16 3.64 -8.06
N ASN A 128 8.48 4.62 -8.91
CA ASN A 128 7.97 5.98 -8.80
C ASN A 128 7.04 6.23 -9.98
N GLN A 129 5.77 6.48 -9.70
CA GLN A 129 4.77 6.80 -10.70
C GLN A 129 4.05 8.09 -10.35
N LYS A 130 4.09 9.07 -11.25
CA LYS A 130 3.20 10.23 -11.16
C LYS A 130 1.74 9.78 -11.31
N ILE A 131 0.91 10.11 -10.33
CA ILE A 131 -0.52 9.75 -10.30
C ILE A 131 -1.46 10.94 -10.49
N SER A 132 -0.97 12.19 -10.52
CA SER A 132 -1.79 13.34 -10.90
C SER A 132 -2.51 13.10 -12.23
N LYS A 133 -3.85 13.11 -12.20
CA LYS A 133 -4.73 12.82 -13.33
C LYS A 133 -4.54 11.42 -13.95
N ALA A 134 -3.87 10.51 -13.27
CA ALA A 134 -3.76 9.12 -13.71
C ALA A 134 -5.12 8.41 -13.55
N SER A 135 -5.36 7.42 -14.42
CA SER A 135 -6.52 6.55 -14.29
C SER A 135 -6.29 5.51 -13.20
N SER A 136 -7.38 4.96 -12.67
CA SER A 136 -7.32 3.91 -11.65
C SER A 136 -6.56 2.68 -12.16
N GLU A 137 -6.62 2.39 -13.45
CA GLU A 137 -5.89 1.28 -14.07
C GLU A 137 -4.38 1.44 -13.95
N ILE A 138 -3.85 2.65 -14.13
CA ILE A 138 -2.41 2.94 -14.01
C ILE A 138 -1.94 2.74 -12.56
N ILE A 139 -2.67 3.28 -11.60
CA ILE A 139 -2.36 3.12 -10.17
C ILE A 139 -2.45 1.65 -9.78
N SER A 140 -3.51 0.97 -10.21
CA SER A 140 -3.72 -0.44 -9.95
C SER A 140 -2.61 -1.31 -10.54
N GLN A 141 -2.14 -1.02 -11.75
CA GLN A 141 -0.99 -1.71 -12.34
C GLN A 141 0.30 -1.46 -11.55
N THR A 142 0.53 -0.23 -11.12
CA THR A 142 1.70 0.15 -10.31
C THR A 142 1.72 -0.62 -8.99
N LEU A 143 0.58 -0.66 -8.27
CA LEU A 143 0.43 -1.44 -7.04
C LEU A 143 0.64 -2.95 -7.29
N ARG A 144 0.15 -3.50 -8.41
CA ARG A 144 0.40 -4.90 -8.78
C ARG A 144 1.86 -5.18 -9.09
N TRP A 145 2.61 -4.23 -9.65
CA TRP A 145 4.04 -4.39 -9.87
C TRP A 145 4.83 -4.29 -8.57
N GLY A 146 4.38 -3.43 -7.63
CA GLY A 146 4.92 -3.38 -6.27
C GLY A 146 4.51 -4.57 -5.40
N ARG A 147 3.52 -5.36 -5.83
CA ARG A 147 3.04 -6.52 -5.06
C ARG A 147 4.16 -7.53 -4.87
N SER A 148 4.64 -7.65 -3.65
CA SER A 148 5.44 -8.78 -3.19
C SER A 148 4.78 -9.47 -1.99
N TRP A 149 5.46 -10.38 -1.27
CA TRP A 149 5.03 -10.73 0.11
C TRP A 149 5.02 -9.53 1.06
N ARG A 150 5.44 -8.38 0.56
CA ARG A 150 5.72 -7.16 1.27
C ARG A 150 5.49 -5.95 0.35
N LEU A 151 4.28 -5.42 0.33
CA LEU A 151 3.94 -4.12 -0.24
C LEU A 151 4.19 -3.05 0.82
N LEU A 152 4.94 -2.02 0.42
CA LEU A 152 5.17 -0.81 1.19
C LEU A 152 5.18 0.35 0.23
N GLY A 153 4.37 1.38 0.47
CA GLY A 153 4.32 2.52 -0.41
C GLY A 153 3.72 3.77 0.23
N VAL A 154 3.93 4.90 -0.43
CA VAL A 154 3.43 6.20 -0.02
C VAL A 154 2.92 6.98 -1.22
N VAL A 155 1.90 7.80 -0.97
CA VAL A 155 1.47 8.84 -1.91
C VAL A 155 1.92 10.17 -1.35
N ALA A 156 2.68 10.93 -2.14
CA ALA A 156 3.26 12.20 -1.70
C ALA A 156 2.86 13.36 -2.62
N ASP A 157 2.60 14.53 -2.04
CA ASP A 157 2.48 15.79 -2.77
C ASP A 157 3.87 16.38 -2.97
N ILE A 158 4.30 16.46 -4.22
CA ILE A 158 5.65 16.89 -4.57
C ILE A 158 5.60 18.36 -4.99
N SER A 159 6.34 19.21 -4.27
CA SER A 159 6.56 20.58 -4.71
C SER A 159 7.50 20.55 -5.93
N SER A 160 7.11 21.26 -7.00
CA SER A 160 7.79 21.21 -8.30
C SER A 160 9.32 21.34 -8.22
N ASN A 161 10.01 20.39 -8.85
CA ASN A 161 11.42 20.35 -9.29
C ASN A 161 12.50 19.65 -8.44
N GLN A 162 12.18 18.84 -7.42
CA GLN A 162 13.20 17.97 -6.79
C GLN A 162 12.68 16.55 -6.51
N ALA A 163 12.41 15.80 -7.58
CA ALA A 163 12.00 14.39 -7.50
C ALA A 163 13.16 13.41 -7.21
N SER A 164 14.21 13.84 -6.48
CA SER A 164 15.44 13.04 -6.39
C SER A 164 16.10 12.95 -5.00
N GLU A 165 15.59 13.63 -3.97
CA GLU A 165 16.12 13.52 -2.60
C GLU A 165 14.95 13.51 -1.61
N GLY A 166 14.47 12.31 -1.28
CA GLY A 166 13.19 12.05 -0.63
C GLY A 166 13.07 12.47 0.84
N VAL A 167 13.16 13.77 1.15
CA VAL A 167 13.12 14.24 2.56
C VAL A 167 12.29 15.51 2.78
N ASN A 168 11.71 16.14 1.75
CA ASN A 168 10.90 17.37 1.91
C ASN A 168 9.52 17.31 1.24
N GLU A 169 8.91 16.12 1.20
CA GLU A 169 7.59 15.91 0.58
C GLU A 169 6.50 15.81 1.64
N ARG A 170 5.31 16.35 1.33
CA ARG A 170 4.15 16.13 2.19
C ARG A 170 3.56 14.77 1.85
N HIS A 171 3.80 13.79 2.70
CA HIS A 171 3.16 12.48 2.55
C HIS A 171 1.66 12.59 2.86
N LEU A 172 0.85 12.01 1.97
CA LEU A 172 -0.61 12.06 2.03
C LEU A 172 -1.19 10.72 2.48
N LEU A 173 -0.65 9.63 1.94
CA LEU A 173 -1.08 8.27 2.27
C LEU A 173 0.10 7.36 2.53
N PHE A 174 -0.11 6.44 3.47
CA PHE A 174 0.70 5.26 3.66
C PHE A 174 -0.07 4.02 3.18
N ILE A 175 0.65 3.12 2.51
CA ILE A 175 0.11 1.92 1.87
C ILE A 175 0.94 0.72 2.29
N CYS A 176 0.31 -0.34 2.77
CA CYS A 176 1.00 -1.60 3.08
C CYS A 176 0.09 -2.83 2.92
N ASP A 177 0.68 -4.02 2.94
CA ASP A 177 -0.11 -5.26 2.92
C ASP A 177 -0.88 -5.51 4.23
N ALA A 178 -2.05 -6.15 4.09
CA ALA A 178 -2.85 -6.63 5.22
C ALA A 178 -2.74 -8.16 5.41
N PHE A 179 -2.73 -8.94 4.32
CA PHE A 179 -2.77 -10.41 4.33
C PHE A 179 -1.85 -11.03 3.26
N ASP A 180 -0.53 -11.04 3.49
CA ASP A 180 0.47 -11.67 2.59
C ASP A 180 0.33 -11.30 1.10
N GLY A 181 0.11 -10.01 0.84
CA GLY A 181 -0.06 -9.49 -0.52
C GLY A 181 -1.43 -9.78 -1.14
N ASP A 182 -2.40 -10.32 -0.40
CA ASP A 182 -3.77 -10.57 -0.88
C ASP A 182 -4.75 -9.45 -0.55
N SER A 183 -4.37 -8.53 0.33
CA SER A 183 -5.14 -7.35 0.74
C SER A 183 -4.22 -6.19 1.05
N ILE A 184 -4.76 -4.98 0.96
CA ILE A 184 -4.01 -3.73 1.11
C ILE A 184 -4.66 -2.83 2.15
N ILE A 185 -3.82 -2.23 3.00
CA ILE A 185 -4.18 -1.17 3.93
C ILE A 185 -3.78 0.17 3.30
N VAL A 186 -4.67 1.14 3.39
CA VAL A 186 -4.40 2.53 3.02
C VAL A 186 -4.78 3.42 4.20
N THR A 187 -3.90 4.32 4.61
CA THR A 187 -4.13 5.22 5.75
C THR A 187 -3.60 6.62 5.45
N GLU A 188 -4.30 7.64 5.94
CA GLU A 188 -3.84 9.03 5.79
C GLU A 188 -2.70 9.31 6.77
N ILE A 189 -1.72 10.09 6.31
CA ILE A 189 -0.58 10.50 7.13
C ILE A 189 -0.90 11.86 7.76
N GLY A 190 -0.78 11.90 9.09
CA GLY A 190 -0.83 13.13 9.88
C GLY A 190 0.57 13.73 10.04
N SER A 191 0.60 15.04 10.28
CA SER A 191 1.81 15.84 10.51
C SER A 191 1.72 16.60 11.82
#